data_AF-W3WM19-F1
#
_entry.id   AF-W3WM19-F1
#
_cell.length_a   1.000
_cell.length_b   1.000
_cell.length_c   1.000
_cell.angle_alpha   90.00
_cell.angle_beta   90.00
_cell.angle_gamma   90.00
#
_symmetry.space_group_name_H-M   'P 1'
#
loop_
_entity.id
_entity.type
_entity.pdbx_description
1 polymer ?
#
loop_
_entity_poly.entity_id
_entity_poly.type
_entity_poly.pdbx_seq_one_letter_code
_entity_poly.pdbx_strand_id
1 'polypeptide(L)'
;MLVITVFLACAGIALADVRSLSLNIKAEDITTGTPLDGFVSYSIEFSSFPDFAGSSAAPNEFSNTLINNIGYYQGSNPYIRVGGNTQDFAIYDENETLPLRGIYNTTRSADYPTTITIGPSFFDAYNAWPKVKLSHGFNLGGNNDSRVHATLNQTVPLACKALSNGNFYRFEYGNEPDLFVGIPTAQVRPASYNESDYVSEWLQGTRIINELVEQNCPDLLDNDTYGFLAPSFARTDNHLKAPLAWSDGLDADADITYFSSHNYISGANSLGVTLQGTLMNHTRTKQSVDAHVAEYNAINPGSNVPHIFGETNSLYQQGRPGLSNTFGAALWATDFLLYSASVNIQRVHLHMGTNYRYQAWQPLTTNITSIGTKAPYYGNVAAAAFLGNLNVATVQIAELETGDAGDDAEAAYLAYVDGVLRRVMFINLREYNYTLNGTGDLASPNPEPRTVRTYSLSVGNLTAGAGVQRLSANGSDAITGVTFDGWSYNYELERGAPVRLANVTVGERLNVTEDGVLSVGVADSEAVIVTLDS
;
A
#
# COMPACT_ATOMS: atom_id res chain seq x y z
N MET A 1 -36.12 -50.73 -33.55
CA MET A 1 -36.73 -49.45 -33.96
C MET A 1 -36.66 -48.54 -32.74
N LEU A 2 -35.55 -47.80 -32.62
CA LEU A 2 -35.21 -46.99 -31.45
C LEU A 2 -35.46 -45.52 -31.85
N VAL A 3 -36.41 -44.87 -31.18
CA VAL A 3 -36.74 -43.46 -31.41
C VAL A 3 -35.69 -42.61 -30.68
N ILE A 4 -34.88 -41.88 -31.45
CA ILE A 4 -33.96 -40.87 -30.92
C ILE A 4 -34.74 -39.55 -30.88
N THR A 5 -35.05 -39.10 -29.67
CA THR A 5 -35.61 -37.77 -29.42
C THR A 5 -34.45 -36.77 -29.37
N VAL A 6 -34.34 -35.92 -30.39
CA VAL A 6 -33.40 -34.79 -30.41
C VAL A 6 -34.00 -33.66 -29.58
N PHE A 7 -33.41 -33.34 -28.44
CA PHE A 7 -33.69 -32.08 -27.73
C PHE A 7 -32.89 -30.96 -28.40
N LEU A 8 -33.59 -30.03 -29.05
CA LEU A 8 -33.05 -28.71 -29.36
C LEU A 8 -32.95 -27.93 -28.06
N ALA A 9 -31.74 -27.71 -27.54
CA ALA A 9 -31.50 -26.72 -26.51
C ALA A 9 -31.49 -25.33 -27.16
N CYS A 10 -32.55 -24.54 -26.93
CA CYS A 10 -32.52 -23.12 -27.22
C CYS A 10 -31.51 -22.47 -26.28
N ALA A 11 -30.40 -21.98 -26.82
CA ALA A 11 -29.51 -21.06 -26.12
C ALA A 11 -30.29 -19.76 -25.86
N GLY A 12 -30.74 -19.57 -24.62
CA GLY A 12 -31.22 -18.29 -24.16
C GLY A 12 -30.04 -17.32 -24.13
N ILE A 13 -30.08 -16.28 -24.95
CA ILE A 13 -29.18 -15.14 -24.81
C ILE A 13 -29.59 -14.45 -23.52
N ALA A 14 -28.84 -14.65 -22.44
CA ALA A 14 -28.96 -13.82 -21.25
C ALA A 14 -28.58 -12.39 -21.67
N LEU A 15 -29.58 -11.51 -21.68
CA LEU A 15 -29.35 -10.08 -21.84
C LEU A 15 -28.50 -9.63 -20.65
N ALA A 16 -27.28 -9.16 -20.92
CA ALA A 16 -26.48 -8.48 -19.91
C ALA A 16 -27.30 -7.29 -19.38
N ASP A 17 -27.42 -7.19 -18.06
CA ASP A 17 -28.08 -6.06 -17.40
C ASP A 17 -27.14 -4.85 -17.51
N VAL A 18 -27.23 -4.12 -18.63
CA VAL A 18 -26.42 -2.93 -18.89
C VAL A 18 -26.99 -1.78 -18.06
N ARG A 19 -26.50 -1.63 -16.83
CA ARG A 19 -26.68 -0.40 -16.06
C ARG A 19 -25.80 0.68 -16.70
N SER A 20 -26.41 1.82 -17.05
CA SER A 20 -25.71 3.01 -17.56
C SER A 20 -25.71 4.08 -16.48
N LEU A 21 -24.55 4.36 -15.92
CA LEU A 21 -24.37 5.49 -15.00
C LEU A 21 -24.02 6.73 -15.83
N SER A 22 -24.66 7.88 -15.57
CA SER A 22 -24.33 9.17 -16.21
C SER A 22 -23.81 10.15 -15.16
N LEU A 23 -22.56 10.59 -15.31
CA LEU A 23 -21.90 11.48 -14.36
C LEU A 23 -21.75 12.87 -14.98
N ASN A 24 -22.33 13.88 -14.32
CA ASN A 24 -22.21 15.29 -14.69
C ASN A 24 -21.26 15.98 -13.70
N ILE A 25 -20.04 16.28 -14.14
CA ILE A 25 -19.02 16.90 -13.28
C ILE A 25 -19.17 18.43 -13.30
N LYS A 26 -19.28 19.06 -12.13
CA LYS A 26 -19.06 20.50 -11.97
C LYS A 26 -17.75 20.73 -11.22
N ALA A 27 -16.85 21.54 -11.79
CA ALA A 27 -15.52 21.78 -11.22
C ALA A 27 -15.55 22.40 -9.82
N GLU A 28 -16.59 23.16 -9.48
CA GLU A 28 -16.77 23.80 -8.17
C GLU A 28 -17.15 22.84 -7.03
N ASP A 29 -17.57 21.61 -7.34
CA ASP A 29 -18.03 20.61 -6.37
C ASP A 29 -16.93 19.58 -6.01
N ILE A 30 -15.69 19.76 -6.51
CA ILE A 30 -14.64 18.76 -6.46
C ILE A 30 -13.62 19.11 -5.37
N THR A 31 -13.59 18.33 -4.30
CA THR A 31 -12.47 18.33 -3.36
C THR A 31 -11.34 17.48 -3.94
N THR A 32 -10.14 18.04 -3.97
CA THR A 32 -8.96 17.32 -4.47
C THR A 32 -7.90 17.21 -3.39
N GLY A 33 -7.20 16.08 -3.37
CA GLY A 33 -5.94 15.94 -2.68
C GLY A 33 -4.77 15.94 -3.66
N THR A 34 -3.59 16.31 -3.14
CA THR A 34 -2.36 16.41 -3.92
C THR A 34 -1.33 15.39 -3.41
N PRO A 35 -1.17 14.24 -4.08
CA PRO A 35 -0.19 13.25 -3.70
C PRO A 35 1.25 13.79 -3.84
N LEU A 36 2.13 13.39 -2.93
CA LEU A 36 3.57 13.64 -3.04
C LEU A 36 4.22 12.63 -3.98
N ASP A 37 5.45 12.93 -4.39
CA ASP A 37 6.29 11.99 -5.13
C ASP A 37 6.44 10.65 -4.36
N GLY A 38 6.57 9.55 -5.09
CA GLY A 38 6.60 8.23 -4.47
C GLY A 38 5.30 7.89 -3.72
N PHE A 39 4.15 8.41 -4.15
CA PHE A 39 2.86 8.19 -3.49
C PHE A 39 2.60 6.71 -3.19
N VAL A 40 2.80 5.85 -4.18
CA VAL A 40 2.73 4.40 -4.03
C VAL A 40 4.09 3.91 -3.54
N SER A 41 4.15 3.69 -2.23
CA SER A 41 5.36 3.33 -1.48
C SER A 41 5.18 2.03 -0.71
N TYR A 42 6.24 1.55 -0.08
CA TYR A 42 6.22 0.28 0.66
C TYR A 42 6.78 0.44 2.06
N SER A 43 6.19 -0.29 3.01
CA SER A 43 6.81 -0.56 4.29
C SER A 43 7.30 -2.00 4.29
N ILE A 44 8.48 -2.26 4.84
CA ILE A 44 9.06 -3.59 4.96
C ILE A 44 9.35 -3.85 6.42
N GLU A 45 8.82 -4.96 6.92
CA GLU A 45 9.12 -5.50 8.24
C GLU A 45 10.64 -5.58 8.43
N PHE A 46 11.16 -5.01 9.52
CA PHE A 46 12.58 -4.81 9.81
C PHE A 46 13.35 -6.13 9.70
N SER A 47 12.76 -7.20 10.23
CA SER A 47 13.30 -8.56 10.16
C SER A 47 13.38 -9.15 8.74
N SER A 48 12.55 -8.67 7.82
CA SER A 48 12.49 -9.10 6.42
C SER A 48 13.31 -8.19 5.50
N PHE A 49 13.78 -7.02 5.93
CA PHE A 49 14.46 -6.08 5.04
C PHE A 49 15.67 -6.68 4.31
N PRO A 50 16.55 -7.48 4.95
CA PRO A 50 17.66 -8.13 4.25
C PRO A 50 17.21 -9.13 3.16
N ASP A 51 16.06 -9.78 3.32
CA ASP A 51 15.49 -10.69 2.31
C ASP A 51 15.04 -9.91 1.05
N PHE A 52 14.38 -8.78 1.28
CA PHE A 52 13.88 -7.93 0.21
C PHE A 52 15.01 -7.21 -0.52
N ALA A 53 15.95 -6.60 0.20
CA ALA A 53 17.00 -5.77 -0.36
C ALA A 53 18.21 -6.59 -0.83
N GLY A 54 18.59 -7.64 -0.11
CA GLY A 54 19.89 -8.27 -0.25
C GLY A 54 20.99 -7.41 0.39
N SER A 55 22.14 -7.32 -0.28
CA SER A 55 23.29 -6.54 0.16
C SER A 55 23.83 -5.68 -0.99
N SER A 56 24.74 -4.75 -0.73
CA SER A 56 25.36 -3.96 -1.79
C SER A 56 26.16 -4.83 -2.77
N ALA A 57 26.72 -5.94 -2.30
CA ALA A 57 27.48 -6.90 -3.11
C ALA A 57 26.60 -7.92 -3.84
N ALA A 58 25.39 -8.17 -3.35
CA ALA A 58 24.42 -9.11 -3.92
C ALA A 58 23.00 -8.57 -3.74
N PRO A 59 22.63 -7.49 -4.47
CA PRO A 59 21.30 -6.90 -4.35
C PRO A 59 20.24 -7.87 -4.88
N ASN A 60 19.05 -7.82 -4.29
CA ASN A 60 17.90 -8.55 -4.80
C ASN A 60 17.34 -7.84 -6.04
N GLU A 61 17.83 -8.25 -7.21
CA GLU A 61 17.47 -7.65 -8.50
C GLU A 61 15.98 -7.79 -8.83
N PHE A 62 15.30 -8.81 -8.30
CA PHE A 62 13.86 -8.98 -8.50
C PHE A 62 13.08 -7.86 -7.79
N SER A 63 13.34 -7.64 -6.51
CA SER A 63 12.74 -6.53 -5.75
C SER A 63 13.07 -5.18 -6.41
N ASN A 64 14.35 -4.97 -6.79
CA ASN A 64 14.79 -3.75 -7.45
C ASN A 64 14.02 -3.50 -8.76
N THR A 65 13.80 -4.53 -9.57
CA THR A 65 13.05 -4.43 -10.83
C THR A 65 11.60 -4.00 -10.58
N LEU A 66 10.92 -4.62 -9.61
CA LEU A 66 9.54 -4.25 -9.27
C LEU A 66 9.42 -2.81 -8.73
N ILE A 67 10.37 -2.37 -7.91
CA ILE A 67 10.45 -0.98 -7.43
C ILE A 67 10.61 -0.01 -8.62
N ASN A 68 11.52 -0.30 -9.55
CA ASN A 68 11.75 0.55 -10.72
C ASN A 68 10.55 0.60 -11.68
N ASN A 69 9.78 -0.49 -11.79
CA ASN A 69 8.56 -0.51 -12.59
C ASN A 69 7.48 0.45 -12.03
N ILE A 70 7.32 0.54 -10.71
CA ILE A 70 6.43 1.54 -10.10
C ILE A 70 6.98 2.94 -10.35
N GLY A 71 8.30 3.12 -10.20
CA GLY A 71 8.97 4.40 -10.46
C GLY A 71 8.82 4.91 -11.90
N TYR A 72 8.74 4.00 -12.88
CA TYR A 72 8.45 4.34 -14.27
C TYR A 72 7.11 5.08 -14.42
N TYR A 73 6.06 4.65 -13.70
CA TYR A 73 4.75 5.27 -13.80
C TYR A 73 4.65 6.57 -13.01
N GLN A 74 5.10 6.58 -11.75
CA GLN A 74 4.89 7.73 -10.85
C GLN A 74 6.01 8.77 -10.87
N GLY A 75 7.11 8.51 -11.58
CA GLY A 75 8.22 9.46 -11.78
C GLY A 75 9.32 9.42 -10.73
N SER A 76 9.09 8.76 -9.60
CA SER A 76 10.10 8.44 -8.59
C SER A 76 9.91 7.03 -8.06
N ASN A 77 11.01 6.39 -7.67
CA ASN A 77 10.94 5.07 -7.05
C ASN A 77 10.13 5.15 -5.75
N PRO A 78 9.37 4.08 -5.41
CA PRO A 78 8.80 3.89 -4.09
C PRO A 78 9.78 4.25 -2.97
N TYR A 79 9.28 4.96 -1.96
CA TYR A 79 9.99 5.18 -0.72
C TYR A 79 9.77 3.93 0.16
N ILE A 80 10.83 3.49 0.84
CA ILE A 80 10.81 2.26 1.62
C ILE A 80 10.92 2.57 3.10
N ARG A 81 9.85 2.30 3.86
CA ARG A 81 9.85 2.41 5.32
C ARG A 81 10.28 1.08 5.95
N VAL A 82 11.47 1.03 6.54
CA VAL A 82 11.99 -0.18 7.22
C VAL A 82 11.64 -0.13 8.70
N GLY A 83 10.68 -0.95 9.12
CA GLY A 83 10.11 -0.87 10.47
C GLY A 83 9.19 -2.03 10.84
N GLY A 84 7.98 -1.76 11.33
CA GLY A 84 7.05 -2.80 11.81
C GLY A 84 7.42 -3.30 13.20
N ASN A 85 6.65 -4.24 13.74
CA ASN A 85 6.82 -4.76 15.11
C ASN A 85 8.26 -5.22 15.39
N THR A 86 8.92 -5.81 14.39
CA THR A 86 10.24 -6.41 14.57
C THR A 86 11.36 -5.38 14.76
N GLN A 87 11.15 -4.10 14.44
CA GLN A 87 12.11 -3.05 14.76
C GLN A 87 12.27 -2.91 16.30
N ASP A 88 11.17 -3.03 17.03
CA ASP A 88 11.14 -2.92 18.49
C ASP A 88 11.62 -4.20 19.20
N PHE A 89 11.94 -5.24 18.43
CA PHE A 89 12.54 -6.49 18.92
C PHE A 89 14.04 -6.58 18.65
N ALA A 90 14.58 -5.76 17.76
CA ALA A 90 15.96 -5.83 17.32
C ALA A 90 16.92 -5.32 18.41
N ILE A 91 17.85 -6.18 18.81
CA ILE A 91 18.97 -5.81 19.69
C ILE A 91 20.26 -5.94 18.90
N TYR A 92 21.15 -4.96 19.03
CA TYR A 92 22.41 -4.96 18.30
C TYR A 92 23.49 -5.77 19.03
N ASP A 93 24.29 -6.51 18.26
CA ASP A 93 25.52 -7.18 18.70
C ASP A 93 26.60 -6.99 17.63
N GLU A 94 27.69 -6.31 17.98
CA GLU A 94 28.81 -6.05 17.06
C GLU A 94 29.50 -7.32 16.57
N ASN A 95 29.35 -8.43 17.29
CA ASN A 95 29.94 -9.72 16.95
C ASN A 95 29.00 -10.63 16.16
N GLU A 96 27.74 -10.22 15.93
CA GLU A 96 26.84 -10.96 15.06
C GLU A 96 27.32 -10.83 13.61
N THR A 97 27.64 -11.97 13.00
CA THR A 97 28.19 -12.02 11.64
C THR A 97 27.11 -12.04 10.57
N LEU A 98 25.90 -12.47 10.93
CA LEU A 98 24.73 -12.39 10.06
C LEU A 98 24.19 -10.95 10.04
N PRO A 99 23.59 -10.51 8.93
CA PRO A 99 22.82 -9.26 8.93
C PRO A 99 21.74 -9.29 10.01
N LEU A 100 21.07 -10.43 10.15
CA LEU A 100 20.04 -10.64 11.14
C LEU A 100 19.99 -12.11 11.57
N ARG A 101 19.88 -12.35 12.87
CA ARG A 101 19.53 -13.63 13.47
C ARG A 101 18.16 -13.51 14.15
N GLY A 102 17.16 -14.20 13.60
CA GLY A 102 15.81 -14.25 14.15
C GLY A 102 15.50 -15.60 14.81
N ILE A 103 14.91 -15.59 16.00
CA ILE A 103 14.34 -16.77 16.66
C ILE A 103 12.82 -16.60 16.73
N TYR A 104 12.11 -17.60 16.22
CA TYR A 104 10.65 -17.63 16.20
C TYR A 104 10.10 -18.16 17.53
N ASN A 105 9.10 -17.46 18.07
CA ASN A 105 8.24 -17.97 19.12
C ASN A 105 6.83 -18.06 18.56
N THR A 106 6.44 -19.25 18.12
CA THR A 106 5.18 -19.49 17.39
C THR A 106 3.93 -19.26 18.22
N THR A 107 4.05 -19.13 19.55
CA THR A 107 2.92 -18.72 20.39
C THR A 107 2.70 -17.20 20.39
N ARG A 108 3.74 -16.41 20.07
CA ARG A 108 3.64 -14.95 19.86
C ARG A 108 3.35 -14.63 18.39
N SER A 109 4.14 -15.19 17.47
CA SER A 109 3.96 -15.01 16.03
C SER A 109 4.55 -16.20 15.26
N ALA A 110 3.79 -16.68 14.28
CA ALA A 110 4.27 -17.69 13.33
C ALA A 110 4.90 -17.06 12.08
N ASP A 111 4.67 -15.77 11.83
CA ASP A 111 5.02 -15.13 10.56
C ASP A 111 6.31 -14.31 10.63
N TYR A 112 6.79 -13.93 11.83
CA TYR A 112 8.06 -13.21 12.03
C TYR A 112 8.78 -13.62 13.32
N PRO A 113 10.13 -13.47 13.38
CA PRO A 113 10.88 -13.76 14.60
C PRO A 113 10.55 -12.75 15.70
N THR A 114 10.57 -13.20 16.96
CA THR A 114 10.24 -12.33 18.13
C THR A 114 11.41 -12.12 19.08
N THR A 115 12.54 -12.76 18.80
CA THR A 115 13.85 -12.44 19.37
C THR A 115 14.79 -12.21 18.20
N ILE A 116 15.38 -11.02 18.13
CA ILE A 116 16.14 -10.57 16.97
C ILE A 116 17.46 -9.98 17.44
N THR A 117 18.55 -10.49 16.88
CA THR A 117 19.87 -9.88 16.97
C THR A 117 20.28 -9.39 15.60
N ILE A 118 20.74 -8.15 15.49
CA ILE A 118 21.32 -7.59 14.26
C ILE A 118 22.81 -7.31 14.43
N GLY A 119 23.57 -7.56 13.36
CA GLY A 119 24.99 -7.24 13.27
C GLY A 119 25.27 -6.03 12.37
N PRO A 120 26.53 -5.59 12.27
CA PRO A 120 26.92 -4.46 11.41
C PRO A 120 26.49 -4.62 9.95
N SER A 121 26.45 -5.86 9.44
CA SER A 121 26.11 -6.16 8.05
C SER A 121 24.62 -5.96 7.72
N PHE A 122 23.74 -5.78 8.70
CA PHE A 122 22.34 -5.37 8.48
C PHE A 122 22.27 -4.08 7.65
N PHE A 123 23.10 -3.11 8.00
CA PHE A 123 23.03 -1.76 7.43
C PHE A 123 23.52 -1.69 5.98
N ASP A 124 24.22 -2.73 5.48
CA ASP A 124 24.63 -2.78 4.08
C ASP A 124 23.44 -2.90 3.11
N ALA A 125 22.32 -3.46 3.58
CA ALA A 125 21.09 -3.60 2.80
C ALA A 125 20.52 -2.24 2.33
N TYR A 126 20.79 -1.14 3.05
CA TYR A 126 20.38 0.22 2.64
C TYR A 126 21.06 0.71 1.37
N ASN A 127 22.17 0.08 0.96
CA ASN A 127 22.91 0.42 -0.25
C ASN A 127 22.59 -0.52 -1.43
N ALA A 128 21.64 -1.45 -1.27
CA ALA A 128 21.31 -2.43 -2.31
C ALA A 128 20.49 -1.86 -3.47
N TRP A 129 19.72 -0.80 -3.24
CA TRP A 129 18.82 -0.23 -4.24
C TRP A 129 19.20 1.20 -4.64
N PRO A 130 19.70 1.42 -5.86
CA PRO A 130 20.05 2.77 -6.31
C PRO A 130 18.80 3.63 -6.47
N LYS A 131 18.90 4.93 -6.12
CA LYS A 131 17.84 5.95 -6.26
C LYS A 131 16.58 5.69 -5.42
N VAL A 132 16.60 4.69 -4.54
CA VAL A 132 15.52 4.46 -3.58
C VAL A 132 15.77 5.28 -2.33
N LYS A 133 14.71 5.88 -1.80
CA LYS A 133 14.71 6.62 -0.54
C LYS A 133 14.22 5.70 0.56
N LEU A 134 14.94 5.60 1.67
CA LEU A 134 14.67 4.66 2.76
C LEU A 134 14.59 5.35 4.11
N SER A 135 13.69 4.87 4.97
CA SER A 135 13.72 5.19 6.40
C SER A 135 14.37 4.07 7.22
N HIS A 136 14.76 4.39 8.44
CA HIS A 136 15.15 3.42 9.45
C HIS A 136 14.36 3.64 10.74
N GLY A 137 13.69 2.59 11.20
CA GLY A 137 13.03 2.54 12.50
C GLY A 137 13.97 2.08 13.61
N PHE A 138 14.14 2.92 14.62
CA PHE A 138 14.89 2.64 15.84
C PHE A 138 13.98 2.01 16.91
N ASN A 139 14.60 1.17 17.74
CA ASN A 139 13.91 0.39 18.77
C ASN A 139 13.56 1.24 20.01
N LEU A 140 12.28 1.55 20.20
CA LEU A 140 11.72 2.17 21.41
C LEU A 140 11.12 1.11 22.36
N GLY A 141 10.46 0.09 21.80
CA GLY A 141 9.71 -0.89 22.58
C GLY A 141 10.61 -1.77 23.45
N GLY A 142 11.82 -2.05 22.98
CA GLY A 142 12.90 -2.72 23.70
C GLY A 142 12.73 -4.23 23.90
N ASN A 143 11.56 -4.80 23.62
CA ASN A 143 11.22 -6.23 23.83
C ASN A 143 11.61 -6.74 25.22
N ASN A 144 11.51 -5.86 26.23
CA ASN A 144 11.94 -6.11 27.62
C ASN A 144 13.43 -6.48 27.77
N ASP A 145 14.29 -6.08 26.83
CA ASP A 145 15.74 -6.25 26.90
C ASP A 145 16.42 -4.97 27.40
N SER A 146 17.22 -5.10 28.47
CA SER A 146 17.97 -4.00 29.08
C SER A 146 18.99 -3.33 28.14
N ARG A 147 19.34 -3.96 27.02
CA ARG A 147 20.28 -3.44 26.02
C ARG A 147 19.66 -2.44 25.04
N VAL A 148 18.36 -2.13 25.14
CA VAL A 148 17.67 -1.23 24.20
C VAL A 148 18.36 0.14 24.06
N HIS A 149 18.76 0.78 25.17
CA HIS A 149 19.47 2.07 25.11
C HIS A 149 20.88 1.94 24.52
N ALA A 150 21.60 0.85 24.82
CA ALA A 150 22.90 0.59 24.21
C ALA A 150 22.76 0.34 22.71
N THR A 151 21.71 -0.37 22.30
CA THR A 151 21.36 -0.62 20.90
C THR A 151 21.17 0.70 20.16
N LEU A 152 20.35 1.62 20.69
CA LEU A 152 20.15 2.94 20.09
C LEU A 152 21.49 3.68 19.87
N ASN A 153 22.32 3.77 20.92
CA ASN A 153 23.61 4.46 20.84
C ASN A 153 24.56 3.85 19.80
N GLN A 154 24.50 2.53 19.62
CA GLN A 154 25.36 1.79 18.71
C GLN A 154 24.84 1.81 17.26
N THR A 155 23.53 1.84 17.05
CA THR A 155 22.93 1.73 15.72
C THR A 155 22.72 3.06 15.03
N VAL A 156 22.52 4.18 15.75
CA VAL A 156 22.35 5.50 15.11
C VAL A 156 23.52 5.85 14.18
N PRO A 157 24.80 5.72 14.60
CA PRO A 157 25.94 5.98 13.71
C PRO A 157 25.99 5.07 12.48
N LEU A 158 25.57 3.81 12.63
CA LEU A 158 25.56 2.83 11.54
C LEU A 158 24.45 3.13 10.52
N ALA A 159 23.25 3.41 11.02
CA ALA A 159 22.09 3.77 10.21
C ALA A 159 22.32 5.08 9.46
N CYS A 160 22.76 6.13 10.15
CA CYS A 160 22.98 7.44 9.50
C CYS A 160 24.03 7.33 8.41
N LYS A 161 25.13 6.60 8.64
CA LYS A 161 26.19 6.40 7.65
C LYS A 161 25.68 5.63 6.43
N ALA A 162 24.88 4.58 6.64
CA ALA A 162 24.30 3.80 5.55
C ALA A 162 23.28 4.59 4.71
N LEU A 163 22.68 5.62 5.30
CA LEU A 163 21.67 6.48 4.66
C LEU A 163 22.24 7.82 4.12
N SER A 164 23.53 8.08 4.33
CA SER A 164 24.18 9.33 3.90
C SER A 164 24.51 9.38 2.40
N ASN A 165 24.17 8.35 1.62
CA ASN A 165 24.50 8.26 0.20
C ASN A 165 23.38 8.82 -0.72
N GLY A 166 22.65 9.82 -0.23
CA GLY A 166 21.49 10.39 -0.92
C GLY A 166 20.25 9.48 -0.92
N ASN A 167 20.28 8.38 -0.17
CA ASN A 167 19.21 7.41 0.00
C ASN A 167 18.36 7.65 1.26
N PHE A 168 18.70 8.62 2.12
CA PHE A 168 17.87 8.96 3.28
C PHE A 168 16.52 9.55 2.90
N TYR A 169 15.47 9.00 3.52
CA TYR A 169 14.15 9.59 3.59
C TYR A 169 13.87 10.14 4.98
N ARG A 170 13.82 9.32 6.03
CA ARG A 170 13.40 9.71 7.39
C ARG A 170 13.92 8.74 8.47
N PHE A 171 13.89 9.15 9.73
CA PHE A 171 13.97 8.21 10.86
C PHE A 171 12.59 7.98 11.48
N GLU A 172 12.48 6.92 12.26
CA GLU A 172 11.31 6.60 13.07
C GLU A 172 11.79 6.03 14.40
N TYR A 173 11.07 6.28 15.49
CA TYR A 173 11.44 5.77 16.81
C TYR A 173 10.24 5.12 17.49
N GLY A 174 10.25 3.79 17.50
CA GLY A 174 9.09 2.98 17.90
C GLY A 174 8.07 2.75 16.78
N ASN A 175 7.40 1.61 16.85
CA ASN A 175 6.33 1.20 15.94
C ASN A 175 5.10 0.87 16.77
N GLU A 176 3.97 1.52 16.47
CA GLU A 176 2.69 1.27 17.16
C GLU A 176 2.81 1.32 18.70
N PRO A 177 3.39 2.39 19.28
CA PRO A 177 3.50 2.54 20.73
C PRO A 177 2.14 2.56 21.44
N ASP A 178 1.05 2.83 20.73
CA ASP A 178 -0.34 2.70 21.17
C ASP A 178 -0.76 1.24 21.45
N LEU A 179 0.06 0.27 21.03
CA LEU A 179 -0.05 -1.16 21.31
C LEU A 179 0.96 -1.68 22.35
N PHE A 180 1.85 -0.83 22.88
CA PHE A 180 2.78 -1.26 23.94
C PHE A 180 2.06 -1.62 25.25
N VAL A 181 0.79 -1.26 25.34
CA VAL A 181 -0.16 -1.70 26.37
C VAL A 181 -1.07 -2.79 25.79
N GLY A 182 -1.18 -3.90 26.52
CA GLY A 182 -2.38 -4.75 26.44
C GLY A 182 -2.44 -5.81 25.33
N ILE A 183 -1.57 -5.79 24.30
CA ILE A 183 -1.48 -6.92 23.37
C ILE A 183 -0.32 -7.87 23.73
N PRO A 184 -0.56 -9.18 23.92
CA PRO A 184 0.48 -10.12 24.36
C PRO A 184 1.74 -10.15 23.47
N THR A 185 1.61 -9.79 22.19
CA THR A 185 2.71 -9.80 21.23
C THR A 185 3.62 -8.59 21.33
N ALA A 186 3.13 -7.44 21.82
CA ALA A 186 3.88 -6.18 21.89
C ALA A 186 3.88 -5.52 23.28
N GLN A 187 3.35 -6.18 24.32
CA GLN A 187 3.29 -5.62 25.66
C GLN A 187 4.70 -5.40 26.24
N VAL A 188 5.11 -4.14 26.28
CA VAL A 188 6.42 -3.68 26.78
C VAL A 188 6.29 -2.49 27.73
N ARG A 189 5.05 -2.03 27.99
CA ARG A 189 4.73 -0.96 28.94
C ARG A 189 3.60 -1.39 29.89
N PRO A 190 3.51 -0.80 31.10
CA PRO A 190 2.43 -1.08 32.04
C PRO A 190 1.10 -0.50 31.55
N ALA A 191 -0.02 -1.00 32.09
CA ALA A 191 -1.37 -0.53 31.70
C ALA A 191 -1.64 0.96 31.98
N SER A 192 -0.82 1.61 32.81
CA SER A 192 -0.91 3.04 33.12
C SER A 192 -0.21 3.95 32.10
N TYR A 193 0.56 3.39 31.16
CA TYR A 193 1.31 4.14 30.16
C TYR A 193 0.37 4.97 29.31
N ASN A 194 0.57 6.28 29.25
CA ASN A 194 -0.31 7.23 28.57
C ASN A 194 0.46 8.09 27.55
N GLU A 195 -0.21 9.07 26.95
CA GLU A 195 0.38 9.95 25.95
C GLU A 195 1.54 10.77 26.49
N SER A 196 1.46 11.29 27.72
CA SER A 196 2.55 12.05 28.35
C SER A 196 3.78 11.17 28.58
N ASP A 197 3.59 9.90 28.98
CA ASP A 197 4.68 8.94 29.11
C ASP A 197 5.34 8.67 27.75
N TYR A 198 4.52 8.42 26.71
CA TYR A 198 5.01 8.22 25.34
C TYR A 198 5.77 9.42 24.80
N VAL A 199 5.22 10.62 24.92
CA VAL A 199 5.87 11.86 24.45
C VAL A 199 7.20 12.07 25.17
N SER A 200 7.25 11.83 26.48
CA SER A 200 8.50 11.94 27.24
C SER A 200 9.55 10.93 26.77
N GLU A 201 9.19 9.67 26.54
CA GLU A 201 10.11 8.64 26.04
C GLU A 201 10.57 8.95 24.61
N TRP A 202 9.64 9.35 23.75
CA TRP A 202 9.91 9.66 22.35
C TRP A 202 10.88 10.83 22.23
N LEU A 203 10.60 11.97 22.88
CA LEU A 203 11.49 13.14 22.88
C LEU A 203 12.85 12.84 23.48
N GLN A 204 12.93 12.02 24.52
CA GLN A 204 14.21 11.62 25.09
C GLN A 204 15.06 10.86 24.07
N GLY A 205 14.47 9.90 23.36
CA GLY A 205 15.18 9.10 22.37
C GLY A 205 15.51 9.86 21.09
N THR A 206 14.59 10.66 20.55
CA THR A 206 14.85 11.45 19.33
C THR A 206 15.90 12.52 19.53
N ARG A 207 15.99 13.14 20.71
CA ARG A 207 17.10 14.03 21.06
C ARG A 207 18.44 13.30 21.09
N ILE A 208 18.50 12.08 21.62
CA ILE A 208 19.71 11.24 21.56
C ILE A 208 20.06 10.89 20.12
N ILE A 209 19.06 10.55 19.28
CA ILE A 209 19.27 10.29 17.85
C ILE A 209 19.86 11.54 17.17
N ASN A 210 19.26 12.72 17.38
CA ASN A 210 19.75 13.99 16.84
C ASN A 210 21.21 14.27 17.25
N GLU A 211 21.54 14.13 18.54
CA GLU A 211 22.91 14.31 19.04
C GLU A 211 23.91 13.34 18.38
N LEU A 212 23.53 12.08 18.21
CA LEU A 212 24.39 11.07 17.60
C LEU A 212 24.54 11.27 16.08
N VAL A 213 23.49 11.71 15.40
CA VAL A 213 23.55 12.08 13.97
C VAL A 213 24.45 13.29 13.80
N GLU A 214 24.32 14.34 14.62
CA GLU A 214 25.20 15.51 14.58
C GLU A 214 26.68 15.12 14.73
N GLN A 215 26.98 14.19 15.63
CA GLN A 215 28.35 13.72 15.88
C GLN A 215 28.93 12.87 14.76
N ASN A 216 28.12 12.05 14.07
CA ASN A 216 28.62 11.01 13.16
C ASN A 216 28.31 11.28 11.68
N CYS A 217 27.24 12.01 11.40
CA CYS A 217 26.69 12.27 10.08
C CYS A 217 26.09 13.70 9.99
N PRO A 218 26.84 14.77 10.33
CA PRO A 218 26.28 16.14 10.42
C PRO A 218 25.65 16.62 9.11
N ASP A 219 26.21 16.22 7.96
CA ASP A 219 25.66 16.56 6.63
C ASP A 219 24.22 16.07 6.42
N LEU A 220 23.77 15.06 7.19
CA LEU A 220 22.41 14.56 7.13
C LEU A 220 21.40 15.53 7.73
N LEU A 221 21.82 16.37 8.69
CA LEU A 221 20.97 17.38 9.33
C LEU A 221 20.68 18.57 8.42
N ASP A 222 21.61 18.89 7.53
CA ASP A 222 21.47 19.96 6.53
C ASP A 222 20.60 19.53 5.33
N ASN A 223 20.20 18.26 5.26
CA ASN A 223 19.35 17.76 4.21
C ASN A 223 17.90 18.18 4.48
N ASP A 224 17.22 18.78 3.50
CA ASP A 224 15.79 19.14 3.57
C ASP A 224 14.87 17.95 3.87
N THR A 225 15.38 16.71 3.71
CA THR A 225 14.68 15.48 4.10
C THR A 225 14.93 15.06 5.55
N TYR A 226 15.66 15.82 6.36
CA TYR A 226 15.86 15.47 7.77
C TYR A 226 14.57 15.56 8.58
N GLY A 227 14.39 14.60 9.49
CA GLY A 227 13.26 14.55 10.41
C GLY A 227 12.71 13.15 10.62
N PHE A 228 11.63 13.10 11.38
CA PHE A 228 11.01 11.87 11.85
C PHE A 228 9.63 11.62 11.24
N LEU A 229 9.29 10.33 11.15
CA LEU A 229 7.92 9.84 11.04
C LEU A 229 7.37 9.66 12.46
N ALA A 230 6.20 10.23 12.75
CA ALA A 230 5.51 10.08 14.04
C ALA A 230 4.00 10.39 13.88
N PRO A 231 3.12 9.87 14.74
CA PRO A 231 3.41 9.00 15.88
C PRO A 231 3.49 7.51 15.52
N SER A 232 3.14 7.12 14.28
CA SER A 232 3.09 5.73 13.82
C SER A 232 2.19 4.84 14.69
N PHE A 233 1.04 5.39 15.10
CA PHE A 233 0.02 4.65 15.85
C PHE A 233 -0.73 3.67 14.94
N ALA A 234 -1.06 2.50 15.49
CA ALA A 234 -1.67 1.40 14.75
C ALA A 234 -3.10 1.69 14.28
N ARG A 235 -3.88 2.41 15.10
CA ARG A 235 -5.30 2.71 14.88
C ARG A 235 -5.73 3.98 15.60
N THR A 236 -6.79 4.61 15.09
CA THR A 236 -7.41 5.80 15.70
C THR A 236 -8.20 5.47 16.98
N ASP A 237 -8.57 4.21 17.21
CA ASP A 237 -9.40 3.75 18.33
C ASP A 237 -8.61 3.07 19.47
N ASN A 238 -7.29 3.00 19.37
CA ASN A 238 -6.40 2.39 20.38
C ASN A 238 -6.18 3.22 21.65
N HIS A 239 -5.35 2.69 22.57
CA HIS A 239 -5.12 3.26 23.90
C HIS A 239 -4.58 4.68 23.88
N LEU A 240 -3.56 4.97 23.06
CA LEU A 240 -3.02 6.32 22.87
C LEU A 240 -3.75 7.03 21.72
N LYS A 241 -3.98 8.33 21.87
CA LYS A 241 -4.61 9.18 20.85
C LYS A 241 -3.65 10.20 20.29
N ALA A 242 -3.53 10.26 18.95
CA ALA A 242 -2.58 11.17 18.31
C ALA A 242 -2.83 12.65 18.67
N PRO A 243 -4.09 13.16 18.76
CA PRO A 243 -4.35 14.54 19.17
C PRO A 243 -3.91 14.83 20.62
N LEU A 244 -3.99 13.84 21.52
CA LEU A 244 -3.54 13.99 22.90
C LEU A 244 -2.01 13.98 22.98
N ALA A 245 -1.35 13.09 22.26
CA ALA A 245 0.12 13.11 22.16
C ALA A 245 0.63 14.44 21.56
N TRP A 246 -0.05 14.97 20.54
CA TRP A 246 0.29 16.28 19.96
C TRP A 246 0.09 17.41 20.97
N SER A 247 -1.01 17.40 21.72
CA SER A 247 -1.27 18.37 22.79
C SER A 247 -0.26 18.28 23.94
N ASP A 248 0.29 17.10 24.19
CA ASP A 248 1.35 16.86 25.19
C ASP A 248 2.74 17.27 24.69
N GLY A 249 2.85 17.75 23.44
CA GLY A 249 4.08 18.29 22.87
C GLY A 249 4.91 17.27 22.12
N LEU A 250 4.29 16.28 21.46
CA LEU A 250 5.01 15.31 20.63
C LEU A 250 5.94 16.00 19.61
N ASP A 251 5.49 17.10 18.99
CA ASP A 251 6.27 17.90 18.03
C ASP A 251 6.95 19.13 18.66
N ALA A 252 7.35 19.05 19.95
CA ALA A 252 7.95 20.18 20.65
C ALA A 252 9.30 20.64 20.05
N ASP A 253 10.02 19.74 19.38
CA ASP A 253 11.31 20.02 18.75
C ASP A 253 11.17 20.37 17.25
N ALA A 254 9.94 20.36 16.70
CA ALA A 254 9.62 20.67 15.30
C ALA A 254 10.40 19.86 14.25
N ASP A 255 10.71 18.60 14.58
CA ASP A 255 11.43 17.66 13.72
C ASP A 255 10.55 16.52 13.18
N ILE A 256 9.24 16.53 13.47
CA ILE A 256 8.28 15.65 12.83
C ILE A 256 7.87 16.26 11.50
N THR A 257 8.28 15.59 10.42
CA THR A 257 8.10 16.09 9.05
C THR A 257 7.02 15.34 8.29
N TYR A 258 6.51 14.24 8.86
CA TYR A 258 5.32 13.54 8.39
C TYR A 258 4.50 13.04 9.57
N PHE A 259 3.20 13.35 9.55
CA PHE A 259 2.22 12.70 10.41
C PHE A 259 1.99 11.31 9.84
N SER A 260 2.56 10.31 10.48
CA SER A 260 2.50 8.91 10.10
C SER A 260 1.42 8.21 10.91
N SER A 261 0.37 7.72 10.24
CA SER A 261 -0.57 6.77 10.85
C SER A 261 -0.47 5.40 10.18
N HIS A 262 -0.91 4.37 10.88
CA HIS A 262 -1.04 3.03 10.30
C HIS A 262 -2.51 2.67 10.09
N ASN A 263 -2.77 1.84 9.08
CA ASN A 263 -4.13 1.41 8.78
C ASN A 263 -4.19 -0.04 8.28
N TYR A 264 -5.14 -0.81 8.81
CA TYR A 264 -5.58 -2.05 8.19
C TYR A 264 -7.11 -2.10 8.23
N ILE A 265 -7.75 -2.34 7.08
CA ILE A 265 -9.22 -2.31 6.91
C ILE A 265 -9.92 -3.20 7.95
N SER A 266 -9.36 -4.38 8.20
CA SER A 266 -9.83 -5.31 9.23
C SER A 266 -8.73 -6.31 9.62
N GLY A 267 -9.07 -7.31 10.42
CA GLY A 267 -8.15 -8.36 10.85
C GLY A 267 -8.31 -9.64 10.07
N ALA A 268 -7.20 -10.33 9.79
CA ALA A 268 -7.23 -11.61 9.09
C ALA A 268 -8.12 -12.65 9.79
N ASN A 269 -8.20 -12.60 11.12
CA ASN A 269 -8.98 -13.51 11.95
C ASN A 269 -10.32 -12.92 12.43
N SER A 270 -10.70 -11.72 11.97
CA SER A 270 -11.98 -11.12 12.35
C SER A 270 -13.16 -11.88 11.75
N LEU A 271 -14.20 -12.11 12.54
CA LEU A 271 -15.41 -12.80 12.10
C LEU A 271 -16.11 -12.02 10.98
N GLY A 272 -16.55 -12.72 9.93
CA GLY A 272 -17.31 -12.12 8.82
C GLY A 272 -16.49 -11.37 7.78
N VAL A 273 -15.16 -11.36 7.87
CA VAL A 273 -14.30 -10.76 6.84
C VAL A 273 -14.35 -11.58 5.55
N THR A 274 -14.69 -10.92 4.44
CA THR A 274 -14.82 -11.49 3.08
C THR A 274 -14.26 -10.52 2.04
N LEU A 275 -14.18 -10.95 0.76
CA LEU A 275 -13.86 -10.02 -0.33
C LEU A 275 -14.98 -8.98 -0.46
N GLN A 276 -16.20 -9.36 -0.86
CA GLN A 276 -17.28 -8.40 -1.09
C GLN A 276 -17.64 -7.53 0.11
N GLY A 277 -17.65 -8.08 1.33
CA GLY A 277 -18.14 -7.37 2.53
C GLY A 277 -17.07 -6.53 3.24
N THR A 278 -15.80 -6.61 2.81
CA THR A 278 -14.69 -5.94 3.50
C THR A 278 -13.71 -5.28 2.55
N LEU A 279 -13.05 -6.03 1.66
CA LEU A 279 -11.99 -5.48 0.80
C LEU A 279 -12.57 -4.87 -0.49
N MET A 280 -13.48 -5.57 -1.16
CA MET A 280 -14.15 -5.09 -2.36
C MET A 280 -15.41 -4.29 -1.98
N ASN A 281 -15.24 -3.32 -1.09
CA ASN A 281 -16.32 -2.50 -0.55
C ASN A 281 -15.82 -1.06 -0.35
N HIS A 282 -16.22 -0.18 -1.26
CA HIS A 282 -15.79 1.21 -1.27
C HIS A 282 -16.23 1.96 -0.01
N THR A 283 -17.45 1.70 0.49
CA THR A 283 -17.92 2.31 1.75
C THR A 283 -17.01 1.96 2.93
N ARG A 284 -16.49 0.73 3.00
CA ARG A 284 -15.52 0.32 4.03
C ARG A 284 -14.18 1.03 3.87
N THR A 285 -13.70 1.20 2.64
CA THR A 285 -12.50 2.01 2.34
C THR A 285 -12.67 3.43 2.86
N LYS A 286 -13.77 4.11 2.49
CA LYS A 286 -14.07 5.49 2.92
C LYS A 286 -14.08 5.62 4.44
N GLN A 287 -14.89 4.80 5.10
CA GLN A 287 -15.01 4.79 6.57
C GLN A 287 -13.66 4.61 7.27
N SER A 288 -12.80 3.73 6.74
CA SER A 288 -11.50 3.44 7.33
C SER A 288 -10.54 4.62 7.17
N VAL A 289 -10.47 5.22 5.98
CA VAL A 289 -9.58 6.33 5.69
C VAL A 289 -10.06 7.63 6.35
N ASP A 290 -11.36 7.91 6.33
CA ASP A 290 -11.94 9.13 6.92
C ASP A 290 -11.70 9.22 8.43
N ALA A 291 -11.64 8.08 9.13
CA ALA A 291 -11.30 8.06 10.55
C ALA A 291 -9.90 8.64 10.80
N HIS A 292 -8.93 8.34 9.93
CA HIS A 292 -7.57 8.87 10.01
C HIS A 292 -7.52 10.35 9.64
N VAL A 293 -8.27 10.77 8.61
CA VAL A 293 -8.39 12.19 8.25
C VAL A 293 -8.99 13.00 9.41
N ALA A 294 -10.01 12.46 10.09
CA ALA A 294 -10.62 13.10 11.25
C ALA A 294 -9.64 13.21 12.43
N GLU A 295 -8.85 12.17 12.70
CA GLU A 295 -7.82 12.22 13.75
C GLU A 295 -6.72 13.23 13.41
N TYR A 296 -6.21 13.22 12.19
CA TYR A 296 -5.20 14.18 11.72
C TYR A 296 -5.69 15.63 11.84
N ASN A 297 -6.93 15.92 11.43
CA ASN A 297 -7.50 17.26 11.56
C ASN A 297 -7.66 17.72 13.02
N ALA A 298 -7.66 16.80 13.99
CA ALA A 298 -7.79 17.12 15.40
C ALA A 298 -6.45 17.45 16.09
N ILE A 299 -5.29 17.19 15.46
CA ILE A 299 -3.98 17.41 16.12
C ILE A 299 -3.59 18.90 16.27
N ASN A 300 -4.28 19.81 15.58
CA ASN A 300 -4.39 21.28 15.77
C ASN A 300 -4.63 21.93 14.38
N PRO A 301 -5.64 22.81 14.19
CA PRO A 301 -5.80 23.55 12.94
C PRO A 301 -4.58 24.43 12.64
N GLY A 302 -3.72 23.98 11.73
CA GLY A 302 -2.51 24.72 11.31
C GLY A 302 -1.21 23.93 11.34
N SER A 303 -1.22 22.65 11.74
CA SER A 303 -0.08 21.77 11.42
C SER A 303 0.04 21.63 9.91
N ASN A 304 1.19 22.03 9.36
CA ASN A 304 1.51 21.88 7.93
C ASN A 304 2.24 20.55 7.65
N VAL A 305 2.28 19.65 8.64
CA VAL A 305 2.99 18.37 8.53
C VAL A 305 2.17 17.42 7.66
N PRO A 306 2.65 17.00 6.48
CA PRO A 306 1.88 16.13 5.58
C PRO A 306 1.44 14.82 6.24
N HIS A 307 0.18 14.44 6.04
CA HIS A 307 -0.36 13.17 6.50
C HIS A 307 -0.03 12.05 5.51
N ILE A 308 0.57 10.97 6.01
CA ILE A 308 0.87 9.76 5.25
C ILE A 308 0.38 8.52 6.00
N PHE A 309 0.15 7.44 5.26
CA PHE A 309 0.16 6.10 5.85
C PHE A 309 1.59 5.57 5.84
N GLY A 310 2.24 5.51 7.01
CA GLY A 310 3.59 4.96 7.18
C GLY A 310 3.62 3.43 7.17
N GLU A 311 2.49 2.80 7.46
CA GLU A 311 2.28 1.36 7.33
C GLU A 311 0.80 1.08 7.06
N THR A 312 0.48 0.35 5.99
CA THR A 312 -0.89 -0.12 5.79
C THR A 312 -0.96 -1.36 4.92
N ASN A 313 -1.99 -2.18 5.08
CA ASN A 313 -2.39 -3.15 4.07
C ASN A 313 -3.83 -3.65 4.30
N SER A 314 -4.27 -4.63 3.51
CA SER A 314 -5.65 -5.17 3.53
C SER A 314 -6.10 -5.61 4.93
N LEU A 315 -5.46 -6.64 5.49
CA LEU A 315 -5.85 -7.24 6.77
C LEU A 315 -4.63 -7.39 7.69
N TYR A 316 -4.70 -6.87 8.92
CA TYR A 316 -3.64 -7.08 9.92
C TYR A 316 -3.56 -8.56 10.32
N GLN A 317 -2.49 -8.94 11.06
CA GLN A 317 -2.05 -10.34 11.21
C GLN A 317 -1.61 -10.95 9.86
N GLN A 318 -0.77 -10.22 9.13
CA GLN A 318 -0.05 -10.68 7.94
C GLN A 318 -0.94 -11.06 6.74
N GLY A 319 -2.23 -10.72 6.81
CA GLY A 319 -3.21 -11.02 5.78
C GLY A 319 -3.73 -12.45 5.80
N ARG A 320 -4.82 -12.67 5.07
CA ARG A 320 -5.50 -13.98 4.99
C ARG A 320 -5.38 -14.57 3.58
N PRO A 321 -4.92 -15.83 3.41
CA PRO A 321 -4.94 -16.50 2.11
C PRO A 321 -6.37 -16.57 1.55
N GLY A 322 -6.52 -16.34 0.25
CA GLY A 322 -7.82 -16.27 -0.43
C GLY A 322 -8.53 -14.92 -0.28
N LEU A 323 -8.02 -14.00 0.53
CA LEU A 323 -8.53 -12.61 0.62
C LEU A 323 -7.44 -11.59 0.30
N SER A 324 -6.35 -11.60 1.07
CA SER A 324 -5.28 -10.60 0.98
C SER A 324 -4.32 -10.78 -0.19
N ASN A 325 -4.22 -12.01 -0.73
CA ASN A 325 -3.30 -12.35 -1.82
C ASN A 325 -3.99 -12.48 -3.18
N THR A 326 -5.25 -12.07 -3.29
CA THR A 326 -6.07 -12.25 -4.50
C THR A 326 -6.17 -10.96 -5.32
N PHE A 327 -6.76 -11.09 -6.49
CA PHE A 327 -7.05 -9.97 -7.38
C PHE A 327 -8.10 -9.01 -6.80
N GLY A 328 -9.05 -9.51 -6.01
CA GLY A 328 -9.96 -8.68 -5.23
C GLY A 328 -9.21 -7.74 -4.28
N ALA A 329 -8.13 -8.21 -3.65
CA ALA A 329 -7.23 -7.37 -2.86
C ALA A 329 -6.46 -6.34 -3.72
N ALA A 330 -6.14 -6.65 -4.98
CA ALA A 330 -5.51 -5.69 -5.90
C ALA A 330 -6.47 -4.55 -6.29
N LEU A 331 -7.75 -4.87 -6.49
CA LEU A 331 -8.80 -3.86 -6.75
C LEU A 331 -9.04 -3.00 -5.49
N TRP A 332 -9.09 -3.63 -4.32
CA TRP A 332 -9.10 -2.92 -3.04
C TRP A 332 -7.91 -1.98 -2.90
N ALA A 333 -6.68 -2.44 -3.18
CA ALA A 333 -5.48 -1.60 -3.06
C ALA A 333 -5.56 -0.39 -4.01
N THR A 334 -6.09 -0.59 -5.22
CA THR A 334 -6.32 0.51 -6.17
C THR A 334 -7.31 1.53 -5.59
N ASP A 335 -8.46 1.06 -5.08
CA ASP A 335 -9.47 1.90 -4.44
C ASP A 335 -8.92 2.66 -3.23
N PHE A 336 -8.26 1.96 -2.30
CA PHE A 336 -7.66 2.52 -1.10
C PHE A 336 -6.62 3.60 -1.40
N LEU A 337 -5.72 3.35 -2.36
CA LEU A 337 -4.69 4.31 -2.77
C LEU A 337 -5.31 5.58 -3.36
N LEU A 338 -6.29 5.45 -4.26
CA LEU A 338 -6.91 6.59 -4.92
C LEU A 338 -7.85 7.37 -4.00
N TYR A 339 -8.58 6.69 -3.12
CA TYR A 339 -9.37 7.37 -2.09
C TYR A 339 -8.46 8.17 -1.15
N SER A 340 -7.39 7.55 -0.64
CA SER A 340 -6.40 8.22 0.21
C SER A 340 -5.84 9.47 -0.46
N ALA A 341 -5.46 9.38 -1.74
CA ALA A 341 -5.01 10.54 -2.51
C ALA A 341 -6.08 11.63 -2.62
N SER A 342 -7.35 11.26 -2.82
CA SER A 342 -8.45 12.21 -2.99
C SER A 342 -8.78 13.01 -1.73
N VAL A 343 -8.55 12.43 -0.55
CA VAL A 343 -8.75 13.07 0.76
C VAL A 343 -7.44 13.60 1.37
N ASN A 344 -6.44 13.82 0.52
CA ASN A 344 -5.17 14.46 0.85
C ASN A 344 -4.31 13.72 1.90
N ILE A 345 -4.41 12.39 1.97
CA ILE A 345 -3.30 11.58 2.47
C ILE A 345 -2.28 11.51 1.36
N GLN A 346 -1.05 11.94 1.62
CA GLN A 346 -0.13 12.37 0.56
C GLN A 346 0.90 11.31 0.17
N ARG A 347 1.01 10.19 0.91
CA ARG A 347 1.83 9.02 0.57
C ARG A 347 1.33 7.79 1.32
N VAL A 348 1.42 6.62 0.70
CA VAL A 348 0.95 5.35 1.28
C VAL A 348 2.05 4.30 1.21
N HIS A 349 2.43 3.74 2.36
CA HIS A 349 3.42 2.67 2.47
C HIS A 349 2.75 1.33 2.70
N LEU A 350 2.57 0.55 1.63
CA LEU A 350 1.97 -0.78 1.70
C LEU A 350 2.93 -1.76 2.38
N HIS A 351 2.54 -2.30 3.53
CA HIS A 351 3.41 -3.13 4.36
C HIS A 351 3.65 -4.51 3.75
N MET A 352 4.86 -5.03 3.93
CA MET A 352 5.34 -6.30 3.41
C MET A 352 6.28 -6.97 4.40
N GLY A 353 6.34 -8.29 4.35
CA GLY A 353 7.27 -9.10 5.12
C GLY A 353 7.35 -10.49 4.50
N THR A 354 8.46 -11.17 4.69
CA THR A 354 8.70 -12.48 4.08
C THR A 354 7.58 -13.44 4.49
N ASN A 355 6.90 -14.04 3.51
CA ASN A 355 5.73 -14.93 3.66
C ASN A 355 4.40 -14.26 4.04
N TYR A 356 4.32 -12.93 4.10
CA TYR A 356 3.05 -12.25 4.36
C TYR A 356 2.11 -12.42 3.16
N ARG A 357 0.81 -12.52 3.42
CA ARG A 357 -0.19 -12.84 2.39
C ARG A 357 -0.54 -11.61 1.57
N TYR A 358 -0.53 -10.44 2.19
CA TYR A 358 -0.86 -9.17 1.53
C TYR A 358 0.31 -8.53 0.77
N GLN A 359 1.51 -9.12 0.80
CA GLN A 359 2.70 -8.52 0.20
C GLN A 359 2.56 -8.42 -1.32
N ALA A 360 3.15 -7.38 -1.90
CA ALA A 360 3.13 -7.18 -3.35
C ALA A 360 3.99 -8.21 -4.09
N TRP A 361 5.10 -8.66 -3.49
CA TRP A 361 5.90 -9.78 -4.00
C TRP A 361 6.56 -10.54 -2.85
N GLN A 362 6.83 -11.82 -3.08
CA GLN A 362 7.69 -12.62 -2.21
C GLN A 362 9.13 -12.52 -2.75
N PRO A 363 10.11 -12.06 -1.95
CA PRO A 363 11.47 -11.76 -2.43
C PRO A 363 12.36 -12.99 -2.65
N LEU A 364 12.08 -14.11 -1.97
CA LEU A 364 12.78 -15.40 -2.13
C LEU A 364 11.84 -16.59 -1.87
N THR A 365 12.23 -17.77 -2.35
CA THR A 365 11.49 -19.00 -2.03
C THR A 365 11.78 -19.47 -0.61
N THR A 366 10.73 -19.75 0.15
CA THR A 366 10.80 -20.39 1.47
C THR A 366 10.10 -21.74 1.43
N ASN A 367 10.01 -22.42 2.57
CA ASN A 367 9.17 -23.60 2.73
C ASN A 367 7.65 -23.28 2.77
N ILE A 368 7.27 -22.00 2.85
CA ILE A 368 5.87 -21.55 2.96
C ILE A 368 5.36 -21.02 1.62
N THR A 369 6.16 -20.21 0.92
CA THR A 369 5.76 -19.61 -0.36
C THR A 369 6.92 -19.45 -1.33
N SER A 370 6.63 -19.51 -2.62
CA SER A 370 7.60 -19.31 -3.69
C SER A 370 7.86 -17.83 -3.94
N ILE A 371 9.10 -17.52 -4.33
CA ILE A 371 9.46 -16.23 -4.93
C ILE A 371 8.47 -15.89 -6.05
N GLY A 372 8.06 -14.63 -6.12
CA GLY A 372 7.20 -14.17 -7.21
C GLY A 372 6.32 -12.99 -6.86
N THR A 373 5.91 -12.31 -7.92
CA THR A 373 4.96 -11.20 -7.88
C THR A 373 3.59 -11.73 -7.47
N LYS A 374 2.89 -11.00 -6.60
CA LYS A 374 1.57 -11.36 -6.10
C LYS A 374 0.52 -10.43 -6.68
N ALA A 375 -0.74 -10.85 -6.66
CA ALA A 375 -1.85 -10.07 -7.22
C ALA A 375 -1.90 -8.60 -6.73
N PRO A 376 -1.69 -8.27 -5.43
CA PRO A 376 -1.72 -6.88 -4.96
C PRO A 376 -0.77 -5.93 -5.70
N TYR A 377 0.39 -6.39 -6.17
CA TYR A 377 1.33 -5.55 -6.91
C TYR A 377 0.71 -4.91 -8.17
N TYR A 378 -0.22 -5.61 -8.83
CA TYR A 378 -0.87 -5.09 -10.03
C TYR A 378 -1.85 -3.94 -9.72
N GLY A 379 -2.45 -3.93 -8.53
CA GLY A 379 -3.23 -2.78 -8.04
C GLY A 379 -2.35 -1.55 -7.83
N ASN A 380 -1.15 -1.77 -7.27
CA ASN A 380 -0.16 -0.71 -7.08
C ASN A 380 0.30 -0.11 -8.41
N VAL A 381 0.54 -0.96 -9.43
CA VAL A 381 0.86 -0.52 -10.80
C VAL A 381 -0.28 0.31 -11.40
N ALA A 382 -1.53 -0.15 -11.28
CA ALA A 382 -2.68 0.58 -11.81
C ALA A 382 -2.86 1.95 -11.14
N ALA A 383 -2.72 2.03 -9.82
CA ALA A 383 -2.75 3.30 -9.10
C ALA A 383 -1.60 4.22 -9.53
N ALA A 384 -0.35 3.73 -9.59
CA ALA A 384 0.79 4.52 -10.04
C ALA A 384 0.62 5.02 -11.49
N ALA A 385 0.07 4.21 -12.39
CA ALA A 385 -0.23 4.61 -13.77
C ALA A 385 -1.34 5.67 -13.84
N PHE A 386 -2.36 5.56 -12.99
CA PHE A 386 -3.44 6.55 -12.89
C PHE A 386 -2.98 7.88 -12.32
N LEU A 387 -2.04 7.88 -11.37
CA LEU A 387 -1.40 9.10 -10.86
C LEU A 387 -0.44 9.68 -11.90
N GLY A 388 0.30 8.85 -12.62
CA GLY A 388 1.32 9.27 -13.58
C GLY A 388 2.48 9.98 -12.91
N ASN A 389 3.34 10.60 -13.72
CA ASN A 389 4.59 11.16 -13.22
C ASN A 389 4.35 12.45 -12.39
N LEU A 390 4.50 12.33 -11.08
CA LEU A 390 4.26 13.40 -10.10
C LEU A 390 5.39 14.45 -10.08
N ASN A 391 6.51 14.19 -10.75
CA ASN A 391 7.66 15.10 -10.81
C ASN A 391 7.63 16.02 -12.03
N VAL A 392 6.70 15.84 -12.98
CA VAL A 392 6.64 16.65 -14.21
C VAL A 392 5.42 17.55 -14.30
N ALA A 393 4.37 17.26 -13.53
CA ALA A 393 3.12 18.02 -13.53
C ALA A 393 2.46 17.93 -12.16
N THR A 394 1.65 18.93 -11.81
CA THR A 394 0.81 18.86 -10.62
C THR A 394 -0.36 17.94 -10.91
N VAL A 395 -0.49 16.87 -10.14
CA VAL A 395 -1.60 15.92 -10.23
C VAL A 395 -2.51 16.10 -9.03
N GLN A 396 -3.81 16.27 -9.29
CA GLN A 396 -4.84 16.39 -8.27
C GLN A 396 -5.87 15.28 -8.46
N ILE A 397 -6.16 14.55 -7.38
CA ILE A 397 -7.08 13.41 -7.41
C ILE A 397 -8.38 13.78 -6.72
N ALA A 398 -9.49 13.40 -7.33
CA ALA A 398 -10.81 13.51 -6.73
C ALA A 398 -11.56 12.18 -6.82
N GLU A 399 -12.34 11.87 -5.80
CA GLU A 399 -13.37 10.84 -5.86
C GLU A 399 -14.58 11.38 -6.65
N LEU A 400 -15.21 10.51 -7.42
CA LEU A 400 -16.46 10.77 -8.10
C LEU A 400 -17.55 9.85 -7.55
N GLU A 401 -18.52 10.44 -6.85
CA GLU A 401 -19.71 9.73 -6.35
C GLU A 401 -20.47 9.08 -7.52
N THR A 402 -20.65 7.77 -7.48
CA THR A 402 -21.14 6.96 -8.61
C THR A 402 -22.67 7.03 -8.81
N GLY A 403 -23.33 8.12 -8.42
CA GLY A 403 -24.74 8.45 -8.72
C GLY A 403 -25.82 7.53 -8.14
N ASP A 404 -25.49 6.29 -7.76
CA ASP A 404 -26.32 5.35 -7.02
C ASP A 404 -25.94 5.41 -5.54
N ALA A 405 -26.52 6.39 -4.84
CA ALA A 405 -26.29 6.57 -3.40
C ALA A 405 -26.51 5.25 -2.65
N GLY A 406 -25.42 4.70 -2.09
CA GLY A 406 -25.43 3.45 -1.32
C GLY A 406 -24.97 2.19 -2.06
N ASP A 407 -24.51 2.29 -3.32
CA ASP A 407 -23.78 1.18 -3.96
C ASP A 407 -22.34 1.15 -3.43
N ASP A 408 -22.03 0.14 -2.61
CA ASP A 408 -20.73 -0.01 -1.97
C ASP A 408 -19.73 -0.78 -2.85
N ALA A 409 -20.14 -1.21 -4.04
CA ALA A 409 -19.34 -2.05 -4.92
C ALA A 409 -18.85 -1.31 -6.18
N GLU A 410 -18.88 0.03 -6.18
CA GLU A 410 -18.37 0.85 -7.27
C GLU A 410 -17.55 2.02 -6.72
N ALA A 411 -16.46 2.36 -7.39
CA ALA A 411 -15.68 3.56 -7.12
C ALA A 411 -15.23 4.20 -8.44
N ALA A 412 -15.13 5.53 -8.46
CA ALA A 412 -14.60 6.26 -9.59
C ALA A 412 -13.72 7.42 -9.13
N TYR A 413 -12.66 7.68 -9.89
CA TYR A 413 -11.69 8.72 -9.56
C TYR A 413 -11.33 9.55 -10.78
N LEU A 414 -11.07 10.84 -10.56
CA LEU A 414 -10.64 11.80 -11.56
C LEU A 414 -9.20 12.22 -11.27
N ALA A 415 -8.35 12.26 -12.28
CA ALA A 415 -7.02 12.85 -12.19
C ALA A 415 -6.94 14.09 -13.08
N TYR A 416 -6.77 15.23 -12.44
CA TYR A 416 -6.45 16.51 -13.07
C TYR A 416 -4.94 16.64 -13.14
N VAL A 417 -4.42 16.98 -14.32
CA VAL A 417 -3.01 17.26 -14.55
C VAL A 417 -2.90 18.72 -14.97
N ASP A 418 -2.21 19.51 -14.16
CA ASP A 418 -2.12 20.98 -14.30
C ASP A 418 -3.50 21.64 -14.44
N GLY A 419 -4.47 21.18 -13.63
CA GLY A 419 -5.84 21.68 -13.61
C GLY A 419 -6.75 21.17 -14.73
N VAL A 420 -6.25 20.32 -15.64
CA VAL A 420 -7.05 19.75 -16.75
C VAL A 420 -7.37 18.29 -16.47
N LEU A 421 -8.64 17.89 -16.60
CA LEU A 421 -9.02 16.47 -16.49
C LEU A 421 -8.30 15.67 -17.58
N ARG A 422 -7.46 14.71 -17.19
CA ARG A 422 -6.72 13.85 -18.13
C ARG A 422 -7.09 12.38 -18.04
N ARG A 423 -7.44 11.91 -16.84
CA ARG A 423 -7.73 10.49 -16.63
C ARG A 423 -8.93 10.30 -15.72
N VAL A 424 -9.63 9.20 -15.97
CA VAL A 424 -10.75 8.73 -15.16
C VAL A 424 -10.54 7.25 -14.86
N MET A 425 -10.62 6.86 -13.60
CA MET A 425 -10.60 5.46 -13.17
C MET A 425 -12.03 5.04 -12.84
N PHE A 426 -12.45 3.88 -13.33
CA PHE A 426 -13.63 3.17 -12.87
C PHE A 426 -13.20 1.84 -12.24
N ILE A 427 -13.70 1.53 -11.05
CA ILE A 427 -13.42 0.29 -10.34
C ILE A 427 -14.76 -0.39 -10.04
N ASN A 428 -14.96 -1.58 -10.59
CA ASN A 428 -16.11 -2.41 -10.27
C ASN A 428 -15.70 -3.46 -9.23
N LEU A 429 -16.06 -3.19 -7.97
CA LEU A 429 -15.76 -4.01 -6.79
C LEU A 429 -16.81 -5.10 -6.55
N ARG A 430 -17.69 -5.39 -7.50
CA ARG A 430 -18.55 -6.57 -7.38
C ARG A 430 -17.73 -7.84 -7.55
N GLU A 431 -17.82 -8.71 -6.56
CA GLU A 431 -17.11 -9.97 -6.50
C GLU A 431 -17.60 -10.89 -7.63
N TYR A 432 -16.67 -11.29 -8.48
CA TYR A 432 -16.87 -12.33 -9.48
C TYR A 432 -15.76 -13.36 -9.31
N ASN A 433 -16.10 -14.48 -8.68
CA ASN A 433 -15.15 -15.58 -8.56
C ASN A 433 -15.13 -16.40 -9.85
N TYR A 434 -13.95 -16.61 -10.40
CA TYR A 434 -13.79 -17.44 -11.60
C TYR A 434 -13.85 -18.94 -11.28
N THR A 435 -13.63 -19.32 -10.02
CA THR A 435 -13.68 -20.72 -9.58
C THR A 435 -14.90 -20.99 -8.72
N LEU A 436 -15.41 -22.22 -8.79
CA LEU A 436 -16.55 -22.66 -8.00
C LEU A 436 -16.19 -22.58 -6.51
N ASN A 437 -17.02 -21.88 -5.73
CA ASN A 437 -16.80 -21.56 -4.32
C ASN A 437 -15.59 -20.65 -4.02
N GLY A 438 -15.01 -19.97 -5.02
CA GLY A 438 -13.94 -19.00 -4.80
C GLY A 438 -12.65 -19.60 -4.23
N THR A 439 -12.36 -20.86 -4.56
CA THR A 439 -11.19 -21.59 -4.05
C THR A 439 -9.90 -21.21 -4.74
N GLY A 440 -9.96 -20.52 -5.88
CA GLY A 440 -8.85 -20.33 -6.80
C GLY A 440 -8.44 -21.60 -7.53
N ASP A 441 -9.21 -22.70 -7.42
CA ASP A 441 -8.94 -23.96 -8.13
C ASP A 441 -9.40 -23.89 -9.59
N LEU A 442 -8.43 -23.74 -10.49
CA LEU A 442 -8.65 -23.67 -11.93
C LEU A 442 -9.28 -24.96 -12.52
N ALA A 443 -9.30 -26.07 -11.78
CA ALA A 443 -9.95 -27.31 -12.22
C ALA A 443 -11.49 -27.25 -12.14
N SER A 444 -12.05 -26.29 -11.40
CA SER A 444 -13.49 -26.12 -11.23
C SER A 444 -13.94 -24.68 -11.56
N PRO A 445 -14.11 -24.32 -12.84
CA PRO A 445 -14.55 -22.98 -13.21
C PRO A 445 -15.98 -22.71 -12.73
N ASN A 446 -16.25 -21.46 -12.38
CA ASN A 446 -17.59 -20.96 -12.09
C ASN A 446 -18.41 -20.96 -13.40
N PRO A 447 -19.59 -21.61 -13.44
CA PRO A 447 -20.43 -21.62 -14.64
C PRO A 447 -21.12 -20.27 -14.91
N GLU A 448 -21.18 -19.37 -13.92
CA GLU A 448 -21.89 -18.09 -14.08
C GLU A 448 -21.11 -17.12 -14.99
N PRO A 449 -21.78 -16.50 -15.97
CA PRO A 449 -21.18 -15.45 -16.79
C PRO A 449 -20.79 -14.22 -15.96
N ARG A 450 -19.68 -13.59 -16.34
CA ARG A 450 -19.23 -12.33 -15.74
C ARG A 450 -20.02 -11.14 -16.31
N THR A 451 -20.68 -10.38 -15.45
CA THR A 451 -21.44 -9.19 -15.85
C THR A 451 -20.50 -8.05 -16.29
N VAL A 452 -20.92 -7.27 -17.27
CA VAL A 452 -20.26 -6.03 -17.70
C VAL A 452 -21.22 -4.85 -17.53
N ARG A 453 -20.78 -3.80 -16.84
CA ARG A 453 -21.53 -2.56 -16.60
C ARG A 453 -20.98 -1.45 -17.46
N THR A 454 -21.84 -0.53 -17.91
CA THR A 454 -21.43 0.61 -18.73
C THR A 454 -21.39 1.87 -17.89
N TYR A 455 -20.21 2.47 -17.77
CA TYR A 455 -20.01 3.75 -17.11
C TYR A 455 -19.98 4.83 -18.17
N SER A 456 -20.84 5.84 -18.06
CA SER A 456 -20.88 6.98 -18.96
C SER A 456 -20.56 8.28 -18.22
N LEU A 457 -19.66 9.07 -18.80
CA LEU A 457 -19.19 10.32 -18.23
C LEU A 457 -19.40 11.45 -19.24
N SER A 458 -20.02 12.54 -18.81
CA SER A 458 -20.01 13.79 -19.57
C SER A 458 -18.66 14.47 -19.38
N VAL A 459 -17.89 14.59 -20.46
CA VAL A 459 -16.56 15.23 -20.50
C VAL A 459 -16.61 16.62 -21.16
N GLY A 460 -17.82 17.19 -21.30
CA GLY A 460 -18.05 18.52 -21.86
C GLY A 460 -17.67 18.61 -23.34
N ASN A 461 -17.07 19.73 -23.76
CA ASN A 461 -16.74 20.01 -25.16
C ASN A 461 -15.49 19.26 -25.68
N LEU A 462 -14.99 18.26 -24.94
CA LEU A 462 -13.88 17.44 -25.41
C LEU A 462 -14.37 16.54 -26.56
N THR A 463 -13.89 16.79 -27.78
CA THR A 463 -14.23 15.99 -28.96
C THR A 463 -13.15 14.97 -29.33
N ALA A 464 -12.04 14.94 -28.58
CA ALA A 464 -10.94 14.01 -28.80
C ALA A 464 -11.29 12.61 -28.28
N GLY A 465 -10.61 11.57 -28.79
CA GLY A 465 -10.83 10.20 -28.32
C GLY A 465 -10.27 9.96 -26.93
N ALA A 466 -10.33 8.71 -26.48
CA ALA A 466 -9.66 8.29 -25.25
C ALA A 466 -9.02 6.91 -25.41
N GLY A 467 -7.88 6.69 -24.77
CA GLY A 467 -7.25 5.38 -24.62
C GLY A 467 -7.73 4.68 -23.36
N VAL A 468 -7.79 3.34 -23.40
CA VAL A 468 -8.24 2.51 -22.27
C VAL A 468 -7.13 1.56 -21.83
N GLN A 469 -6.89 1.51 -20.52
CA GLN A 469 -5.98 0.55 -19.88
C GLN A 469 -6.74 -0.21 -18.79
N ARG A 470 -6.61 -1.54 -18.76
CA ARG A 470 -7.42 -2.42 -17.90
C ARG A 470 -6.55 -3.13 -16.86
N LEU A 471 -6.93 -3.05 -15.59
CA LEU A 471 -6.46 -3.96 -14.55
C LEU A 471 -7.43 -5.14 -14.50
N SER A 472 -6.96 -6.32 -14.89
CA SER A 472 -7.83 -7.48 -15.09
C SER A 472 -7.18 -8.81 -14.68
N ALA A 473 -8.04 -9.74 -14.29
CA ALA A 473 -7.74 -11.15 -14.10
C ALA A 473 -9.03 -11.95 -14.39
N ASN A 474 -8.98 -13.27 -14.31
CA ASN A 474 -10.15 -14.11 -14.56
C ASN A 474 -11.31 -13.86 -13.56
N GLY A 475 -10.99 -13.53 -12.31
CA GLY A 475 -11.97 -13.24 -11.25
C GLY A 475 -11.32 -12.69 -9.98
N SER A 476 -12.12 -12.24 -9.02
CA SER A 476 -11.68 -11.66 -7.73
C SER A 476 -10.85 -12.62 -6.88
N ASP A 477 -11.08 -13.92 -7.00
CA ASP A 477 -10.36 -14.99 -6.28
C ASP A 477 -9.00 -15.35 -6.92
N ALA A 478 -8.66 -14.78 -8.08
CA ALA A 478 -7.43 -15.09 -8.79
C ALA A 478 -6.19 -14.64 -8.01
N ILE A 479 -5.24 -15.55 -7.79
CA ILE A 479 -3.93 -15.25 -7.18
C ILE A 479 -2.79 -15.16 -8.21
N THR A 480 -3.07 -15.50 -9.46
CA THR A 480 -2.16 -15.45 -10.62
C THR A 480 -2.94 -15.02 -11.86
N GLY A 481 -2.24 -14.77 -12.98
CA GLY A 481 -2.88 -14.36 -14.24
C GLY A 481 -3.44 -12.94 -14.22
N VAL A 482 -3.03 -12.12 -13.26
CA VAL A 482 -3.37 -10.70 -13.21
C VAL A 482 -2.51 -9.95 -14.22
N THR A 483 -3.11 -8.98 -14.91
CA THR A 483 -2.39 -8.08 -15.83
C THR A 483 -2.86 -6.64 -15.68
N PHE A 484 -1.99 -5.70 -16.04
CA PHE A 484 -2.34 -4.30 -16.23
C PHE A 484 -2.05 -3.90 -17.69
N ASP A 485 -3.10 -3.59 -18.46
CA ASP A 485 -3.04 -3.38 -19.92
C ASP A 485 -2.29 -4.50 -20.65
N GLY A 486 -2.52 -5.75 -20.25
CA GLY A 486 -1.84 -6.92 -20.80
C GLY A 486 -0.36 -7.06 -20.40
N TRP A 487 0.19 -6.17 -19.57
CA TRP A 487 1.51 -6.35 -18.96
C TRP A 487 1.42 -7.29 -17.76
N SER A 488 2.30 -8.30 -17.75
CA SER A 488 2.59 -9.13 -16.60
C SER A 488 3.98 -8.82 -16.05
N TYR A 489 4.10 -8.85 -14.72
CA TYR A 489 5.36 -8.66 -13.99
C TYR A 489 5.73 -9.93 -13.24
N ASN A 490 5.24 -11.08 -13.69
CA ASN A 490 5.48 -12.35 -13.02
C ASN A 490 6.96 -12.74 -13.06
N TYR A 491 7.43 -13.38 -11.98
CA TYR A 491 8.83 -13.75 -11.83
C TYR A 491 9.27 -14.80 -12.86
N GLU A 492 8.40 -15.76 -13.16
CA GLU A 492 8.65 -16.84 -14.11
C GLU A 492 8.70 -16.41 -15.58
N LEU A 493 8.20 -15.21 -15.89
CA LEU A 493 8.26 -14.67 -17.25
C LEU A 493 9.61 -14.00 -17.50
N GLU A 494 9.93 -12.94 -16.75
CA GLU A 494 11.16 -12.19 -16.91
C GLU A 494 11.60 -11.55 -15.58
N ARG A 495 11.51 -12.30 -14.47
CA ARG A 495 11.99 -11.90 -13.14
C ARG A 495 11.51 -10.51 -12.70
N GLY A 496 10.23 -10.22 -12.92
CA GLY A 496 9.63 -8.93 -12.56
C GLY A 496 9.66 -7.86 -13.66
N ALA A 497 10.44 -8.02 -14.73
CA ALA A 497 10.41 -7.10 -15.85
C ALA A 497 9.05 -7.20 -16.59
N PRO A 498 8.54 -6.10 -17.16
CA PRO A 498 7.25 -6.10 -17.85
C PRO A 498 7.29 -6.96 -19.11
N VAL A 499 6.39 -7.95 -19.18
CA VAL A 499 6.18 -8.80 -20.37
C VAL A 499 4.75 -8.60 -20.88
N ARG A 500 4.60 -8.20 -22.14
CA ARG A 500 3.28 -8.06 -22.77
C ARG A 500 2.76 -9.45 -23.14
N LEU A 501 1.61 -9.82 -22.61
CA LEU A 501 0.95 -11.07 -22.95
C LEU A 501 0.23 -10.95 -24.30
N ALA A 502 0.39 -11.95 -25.17
CA ALA A 502 -0.20 -11.94 -26.50
C ALA A 502 -1.69 -12.32 -26.55
N ASN A 503 -2.22 -12.87 -25.45
CA ASN A 503 -3.58 -13.39 -25.31
C ASN A 503 -4.50 -12.46 -24.50
N VAL A 504 -4.12 -11.18 -24.33
CA VAL A 504 -4.92 -10.17 -23.63
C VAL A 504 -5.25 -9.04 -24.60
N THR A 505 -6.52 -8.64 -24.65
CA THR A 505 -6.99 -7.52 -25.48
C THR A 505 -6.42 -6.21 -24.96
N VAL A 506 -5.86 -5.40 -25.86
CA VAL A 506 -5.20 -4.15 -25.52
C VAL A 506 -5.36 -3.09 -26.62
N GLY A 507 -5.03 -1.84 -26.30
CA GLY A 507 -5.10 -0.74 -27.27
C GLY A 507 -6.54 -0.31 -27.59
N GLU A 508 -7.47 -0.61 -26.68
CA GLU A 508 -8.85 -0.16 -26.77
C GLU A 508 -8.91 1.38 -26.77
N ARG A 509 -9.76 1.92 -27.64
CA ARG A 509 -10.03 3.34 -27.76
C ARG A 509 -11.53 3.60 -27.72
N LEU A 510 -11.89 4.72 -27.10
CA LEU A 510 -13.27 5.19 -27.01
C LEU A 510 -13.41 6.47 -27.85
N ASN A 511 -14.59 6.61 -28.45
CA ASN A 511 -15.01 7.86 -29.08
C ASN A 511 -15.87 8.63 -28.09
N VAL A 512 -15.72 9.96 -28.07
CA VAL A 512 -16.66 10.85 -27.39
C VAL A 512 -17.80 11.15 -28.36
N THR A 513 -19.04 11.04 -27.89
CA THR A 513 -20.23 11.35 -28.69
C THR A 513 -20.29 12.85 -29.03
N GLU A 514 -21.14 13.23 -30.00
CA GLU A 514 -21.37 14.64 -30.33
C GLU A 514 -21.83 15.48 -29.12
N ASP A 515 -22.51 14.85 -28.16
CA ASP A 515 -22.99 15.45 -26.91
C ASP A 515 -21.92 15.46 -25.78
N GLY A 516 -20.67 15.09 -26.08
CA GLY A 516 -19.59 15.13 -25.10
C GLY A 516 -19.62 13.99 -24.08
N VAL A 517 -20.18 12.83 -24.44
CA VAL A 517 -20.29 11.67 -23.54
C VAL A 517 -19.31 10.59 -23.96
N LEU A 518 -18.57 10.06 -22.98
CA LEU A 518 -17.73 8.88 -23.12
C LEU A 518 -18.35 7.72 -22.36
N SER A 519 -18.39 6.52 -22.96
CA SER A 519 -18.93 5.31 -22.32
C SER A 519 -17.91 4.18 -22.38
N VAL A 520 -17.73 3.46 -21.26
CA VAL A 520 -16.80 2.32 -21.14
C VAL A 520 -17.46 1.14 -20.43
N GLY A 521 -17.23 -0.06 -20.95
CA GLY A 521 -17.64 -1.31 -20.31
C GLY A 521 -16.60 -1.77 -19.29
N VAL A 522 -17.05 -2.04 -18.05
CA VAL A 522 -16.22 -2.54 -16.95
C VAL A 522 -16.88 -3.79 -16.37
N ALA A 523 -16.17 -4.91 -16.43
CA ALA A 523 -16.64 -6.19 -15.89
C ALA A 523 -16.65 -6.18 -14.36
N ASP A 524 -17.50 -7.00 -13.74
CA ASP A 524 -17.45 -7.26 -12.29
C ASP A 524 -16.02 -7.70 -11.91
N SER A 525 -15.44 -7.17 -10.83
CA SER A 525 -14.04 -7.39 -10.47
C SER A 525 -13.03 -6.88 -11.52
N GLU A 526 -13.21 -5.71 -12.10
CA GLU A 526 -12.27 -5.09 -13.06
C GLU A 526 -12.07 -3.61 -12.70
N ALA A 527 -10.91 -3.06 -13.04
CA ALA A 527 -10.69 -1.61 -13.02
C ALA A 527 -10.17 -1.12 -14.36
N VAL A 528 -10.57 0.09 -14.75
CA VAL A 528 -10.28 0.67 -16.06
C VAL A 528 -9.85 2.13 -15.92
N ILE A 529 -8.70 2.46 -16.49
CA ILE A 529 -8.25 3.84 -16.70
C ILE A 529 -8.64 4.26 -18.10
N VAL A 530 -9.40 5.35 -18.19
CA VAL A 530 -9.67 6.09 -19.42
C VAL A 530 -8.78 7.31 -19.44
N THR A 531 -7.85 7.39 -20.41
CA THR A 531 -6.99 8.55 -20.62
C THR A 531 -7.52 9.37 -21.79
N LEU A 532 -7.93 10.61 -21.52
CA LEU A 532 -8.45 11.53 -22.52
C LEU A 532 -7.32 12.04 -23.41
N ASP A 533 -7.53 11.98 -24.73
CA ASP A 533 -6.60 12.57 -25.68
C ASP A 533 -6.54 14.09 -25.47
N SER A 534 -5.34 14.65 -25.66
CA SER A 534 -5.07 16.08 -25.52
C SER A 534 -5.53 16.92 -26.70
#